data_AF-A0A2J6X3P3-F1
#
_entry.id   AF-A0A2J6X3P3-F1
#
_cell.length_a   1.000
_cell.length_b   1.000
_cell.length_c   1.000
_cell.angle_alpha   90.00
_cell.angle_beta   90.00
_cell.angle_gamma   90.00
#
_symmetry.space_group_name_H-M   'P 1'
#
loop_
_entity.id
_entity.type
_entity.pdbx_description
1 polymer ?
#
loop_
_entity_poly.entity_id
_entity_poly.type
_entity_poly.pdbx_seq_one_letter_code
_entity_poly.pdbx_strand_id
1 'polypeptide(L)' 'MATRRVESFLVRIVVAENEGKTAQQWHGRIQHIGTGFECRIDQLEELLAFITNHLHASTNNTTTDPTSSPTT' A
#
# COMPACT_ATOMS: atom_id res chain seq x y z
N MET A 1 8.38 13.94 -20.46
CA MET A 1 8.60 14.09 -19.02
C MET A 1 7.88 12.95 -18.33
N ALA A 2 8.60 11.98 -17.75
CA ALA A 2 7.96 10.88 -17.04
C ALA A 2 7.25 11.44 -15.80
N THR A 3 5.94 11.29 -15.72
CA THR A 3 5.16 11.68 -14.55
C THR A 3 5.61 10.82 -13.37
N ARG A 4 6.25 11.45 -12.38
CA ARG A 4 6.60 10.75 -11.14
C ARG A 4 5.29 10.35 -10.46
N ARG A 5 5.00 9.06 -10.42
CA ARG A 5 3.83 8.53 -9.73
C ARG A 5 4.06 8.62 -8.21
N VAL A 6 3.07 9.16 -7.51
CA VAL A 6 3.08 9.34 -6.06
C VAL A 6 1.86 8.63 -5.48
N GLU A 7 2.08 7.80 -4.47
CA GLU A 7 1.02 7.10 -3.73
C GLU A 7 1.00 7.56 -2.27
N SER A 8 -0.17 7.48 -1.64
CA SER A 8 -0.37 7.91 -0.25
C SER A 8 -0.86 6.78 0.62
N PHE A 9 -0.24 6.63 1.78
CA PHE A 9 -0.54 5.58 2.76
C PHE A 9 -0.69 6.20 4.15
N LEU A 10 -1.61 5.64 4.94
CA LEU A 10 -1.77 5.96 6.35
C LEU A 10 -1.40 4.76 7.20
N VAL A 11 -0.44 4.96 8.12
CA VAL A 11 0.01 3.93 9.05
C VAL A 11 -0.39 4.34 10.46
N ARG A 12 -1.00 3.41 11.20
CA ARG A 12 -1.35 3.57 12.62
C ARG A 12 -0.64 2.47 13.39
N ILE A 13 0.11 2.82 14.43
CA ILE A 13 0.88 1.88 15.26
C ILE A 13 0.49 2.08 16.71
N VAL A 14 0.21 0.98 17.41
CA VAL A 14 0.01 0.92 18.85
C VAL A 14 1.22 0.25 19.46
N VAL A 15 1.94 0.99 20.30
CA VAL A 15 3.10 0.49 21.04
C VAL A 15 2.68 0.34 22.50
N ALA A 16 2.80 -0.85 23.05
CA ALA A 16 2.59 -1.08 24.48
C ALA A 16 3.87 -0.75 25.24
N GLU A 17 3.75 0.04 26.31
CA GLU A 17 4.84 0.29 27.24
C GLU A 17 4.96 -0.91 28.19
N ASN A 18 5.60 -1.98 27.71
CA ASN A 18 5.89 -3.15 28.55
C ASN A 18 7.33 -3.06 29.05
N GLU A 19 7.49 -2.58 30.28
CA GLU A 19 8.73 -2.71 31.04
C GLU A 19 9.06 -4.20 31.21
N GLY A 20 10.04 -4.71 30.45
CA GLY A 20 10.65 -6.01 30.70
C GLY A 20 10.48 -7.11 29.65
N LYS A 21 9.83 -6.88 28.50
CA LYS A 21 9.83 -7.85 27.39
C LYS A 21 10.71 -7.37 26.24
N THR A 22 11.69 -8.19 25.88
CA THR A 22 12.77 -7.96 24.92
C THR A 22 12.35 -7.87 23.45
N ALA A 23 11.07 -8.01 23.13
CA ALA A 23 10.55 -7.82 21.78
C ALA A 23 9.50 -6.72 21.81
N GLN A 24 9.77 -5.65 21.06
CA GLN A 24 8.84 -4.54 20.81
C GLN A 24 7.64 -5.06 20.01
N GLN A 25 6.71 -5.71 20.70
CA GLN A 25 5.48 -6.20 20.10
C GLN A 25 4.55 -5.01 19.92
N TRP A 26 4.39 -4.57 18.68
CA TRP A 26 3.47 -3.51 18.30
C TRP A 26 2.38 -4.08 17.40
N HIS A 27 1.22 -3.43 17.43
CA HIS A 27 0.11 -3.75 16.55
C HIS A 27 -0.17 -2.55 15.68
N GLY A 28 -0.19 -2.76 14.37
CA GLY A 28 -0.40 -1.68 13.43
C GLY A 28 -1.43 -2.01 12.36
N ARG A 29 -1.82 -0.97 11.63
CA ARG A 29 -2.66 -1.05 10.44
C ARG A 29 -2.10 -0.08 9.41
N ILE A 30 -2.08 -0.51 8.15
CA ILE A 30 -1.77 0.35 7.00
C ILE A 30 -2.98 0.39 6.07
N GLN A 31 -3.30 1.59 5.59
CA GLN A 31 -4.33 1.83 4.60
C GLN A 31 -3.74 2.56 3.38
N HIS A 32 -4.06 2.07 2.18
CA HIS A 32 -3.83 2.83 0.95
C HIS A 32 -4.96 3.84 0.76
N ILE A 33 -4.61 5.13 0.66
CA ILE A 33 -5.61 6.21 0.63
C ILE A 33 -6.42 6.20 -0.67
N GLY A 34 -5.79 5.90 -1.80
CA GLY A 34 -6.46 5.93 -3.10
C GLY A 34 -7.49 4.81 -3.31
N THR A 35 -7.23 3.62 -2.76
CA THR A 35 -8.14 2.45 -2.91
C THR A 35 -8.97 2.18 -1.66
N GLY A 36 -8.64 2.80 -0.53
CA GLY A 36 -9.25 2.51 0.77
C GLY A 36 -8.86 1.14 1.36
N PHE A 37 -8.07 0.32 0.65
CA PHE A 37 -7.68 -1.01 1.09
C PHE A 37 -6.81 -0.91 2.35
N GLU A 38 -7.07 -1.77 3.32
CA GLU A 38 -6.43 -1.75 4.62
C GLU A 38 -5.99 -3.16 5.03
N CYS A 39 -4.85 -3.24 5.71
CA CYS A 39 -4.33 -4.47 6.29
C CYS A 39 -3.83 -4.24 7.72
N ARG A 40 -3.90 -5.28 8.55
CA ARG A 40 -3.19 -5.34 9.84
C ARG A 40 -1.73 -5.69 9.59
N ILE A 41 -0.84 -5.08 10.37
CA ILE A 41 0.59 -5.35 10.34
C ILE A 41 1.12 -5.46 11.76
N ASP A 42 1.92 -6.47 12.03
CA ASP A 42 2.59 -6.66 13.32
C ASP A 42 4.14 -6.61 13.15
N GLN A 43 4.62 -6.54 11.90
CA GLN A 43 6.04 -6.45 11.55
C GLN A 43 6.31 -5.40 10.46
N LEU A 44 7.55 -4.90 10.41
CA LEU A 44 7.96 -3.91 9.40
C LEU A 44 7.95 -4.51 7.98
N GLU A 45 8.28 -5.79 7.86
CA GLU A 45 8.31 -6.49 6.57
C GLU A 45 6.93 -6.53 5.91
N GLU A 46 5.87 -6.71 6.70
CA GLU A 46 4.49 -6.71 6.23
C GLU A 46 4.06 -5.32 5.71
N LEU A 47 4.53 -4.24 6.35
CA LEU A 47 4.33 -2.86 5.90
C LEU A 47 4.98 -2.64 4.52
N LEU A 48 6.24 -3.05 4.37
CA LEU A 48 6.99 -2.89 3.11
C LEU A 48 6.39 -3.72 1.98
N ALA A 49 5.93 -4.95 2.28
CA ALA A 49 5.24 -5.80 1.33
C ALA A 49 3.94 -5.15 0.83
N PHE A 50 3.14 -4.57 1.73
CA PHE A 50 1.91 -3.86 1.38
C PHE A 50 2.17 -2.70 0.40
N ILE A 51 3.15 -1.85 0.71
CA ILE A 51 3.51 -0.69 -0.13
C ILE A 51 3.99 -1.16 -1.51
N THR A 52 4.89 -2.14 -1.56
CA THR A 52 5.46 -2.66 -2.81
C THR A 52 4.39 -3.26 -3.71
N ASN A 53 3.46 -4.03 -3.13
CA ASN A 53 2.36 -4.61 -3.89
C ASN A 53 1.44 -3.55 -4.51
N HIS A 54 1.12 -2.49 -3.77
CA HIS A 54 0.29 -1.39 -4.31
C HIS A 54 1.00 -0.57 -5.40
N LEU A 55 2.32 -0.40 -5.30
CA LEU A 55 3.09 0.26 -6.36
C LEU A 55 3.08 -0.57 -7.66
N HIS A 56 3.22 -1.89 -7.55
CA HIS A 56 3.22 -2.80 -8.71
C HIS A 56 1.82 -3.02 -9.30
N ALA A 57 0.79 -3.22 -8.48
CA ALA A 57 -0.55 -3.61 -8.95
C ALA A 57 -1.18 -2.58 -9.92
N SER A 58 -1.02 -1.29 -9.66
CA SER A 58 -1.58 -0.27 -10.54
C SER A 58 -0.82 -0.07 -11.85
N THR A 59 0.42 -0.59 -11.97
CA THR A 59 1.15 -0.57 -13.25
C THR A 59 0.50 -1.49 -14.28
N ASN A 60 -0.26 -2.49 -13.83
CA ASN A 60 -0.90 -3.47 -14.71
C ASN A 60 -2.30 -3.04 -15.20
N ASN A 61 -2.85 -1.92 -14.71
CA ASN A 61 -4.21 -1.48 -15.05
C ASN A 61 -4.28 -0.43 -16.18
N THR A 62 -3.18 -0.13 -16.88
CA THR A 62 -3.15 0.91 -17.94
C THR A 62 -3.15 0.40 -19.38
N THR A 63 -3.61 -0.83 -19.64
CA THR A 63 -3.75 -1.34 -21.03
C THR A 63 -4.92 -2.31 -21.05
N THR A 64 -6.10 -1.98 -21.57
CA THR A 64 -6.41 -1.74 -22.97
C THR A 64 -7.67 -0.87 -23.09
N ASP A 65 -7.54 0.30 -23.70
CA ASP A 65 -8.68 0.99 -24.32
C ASP A 65 -8.78 0.44 -25.76
N PRO A 66 -9.75 -0.41 -26.11
CA PRO A 66 -9.96 -0.76 -27.50
C PRO A 66 -10.54 0.48 -28.18
N THR A 67 -9.67 1.30 -28.77
CA THR A 67 -10.06 2.33 -29.72
C THR A 67 -10.92 1.68 -30.80
N SER A 68 -12.23 1.75 -30.57
CA SER A 68 -13.25 1.39 -31.51
C SER A 68 -13.26 2.55 -32.49
N SER A 69 -12.53 2.40 -33.59
CA SER A 69 -12.67 3.26 -34.75
C SER A 69 -13.81 2.69 -35.60
N PRO A 70 -15.02 3.29 -35.60
CA PRO A 70 -15.85 3.24 -36.79
C PRO A 70 -15.26 4.26 -37.77
N THR A 71 -15.28 3.99 -39.08
CA THR A 71 -15.68 4.93 -40.15
C THR A 71 -15.36 4.32 -41.51
N THR A 72 -16.45 4.00 -42.22
CA THR A 72 -16.72 3.92 -43.68
C THR A 72 -15.61 3.60 -44.66
#